data_AF-K7YW87-F1
#
_entry.id   AF-K7YW87-F1
#
_cell.length_a   1.000
_cell.length_b   1.000
_cell.length_c   1.000
_cell.angle_alpha   90.00
_cell.angle_beta   90.00
_cell.angle_gamma   90.00
#
_symmetry.space_group_name_H-M   'P 1'
#
loop_
_entity.id
_entity.type
_entity.pdbx_description
1 polymer ?
#
loop_
_entity_poly.entity_id
_entity_poly.type
_entity_poly.pdbx_seq_one_letter_code
_entity_poly.pdbx_strand_id
1 'polypeptide(L)'
;MSSIDNSTRKAQQADLSELQADHARKKKQLVKENEAQLADLKDYYNDKKSGLQEQNNAAINHIRKSQQEAAAEAVEDRQRLTDKYNSKTQALAKSYDDKLNSTRNKRTEQIAQAQTDSRQKVASIEKDASERVEYIRTKSADDIKGAKEKYNQDMSQLNEFSDRRLEQQRTQNDASLKNEVDRGRNVQERVRTRNEKEYGELRARGEKALVVENEKQQKQLARQDSDYAKRYDQQQTQWESREGNLNKQYSSRLQHQKVAYENALDNQNDRFQSTYQHTEDANRESLNIQKQRYVRELAETRKDFVKAASKYSTKEADPFYKVEDRGSQMKENPDFYILRAFVPEHEKDSVKVTIQNDRATVSGQRSFKDKIEEDNKSVSSSNFQTFREEFAFDKPVITEGMTRQRDGDWVVYHIPKGIPTRFQRKA
;
A
#
# COMPACT_ATOMS: atom_id res chain seq x y z
N MET A 1 -86.12 -289.37 -11.96
CA MET A 1 -85.05 -288.67 -12.73
C MET A 1 -84.98 -287.25 -12.18
N SER A 2 -83.86 -286.61 -11.88
CA SER A 2 -82.43 -286.95 -11.88
C SER A 2 -81.69 -285.79 -11.18
N SER A 3 -80.41 -286.05 -10.90
CA SER A 3 -79.24 -285.23 -10.50
C SER A 3 -79.16 -283.74 -10.91
N ILE A 4 -78.37 -282.83 -10.30
CA ILE A 4 -77.42 -282.78 -9.15
C ILE A 4 -77.17 -281.28 -8.79
N ASP A 5 -76.70 -281.02 -7.56
CA ASP A 5 -75.99 -279.86 -6.94
C ASP A 5 -76.62 -278.45 -6.80
N ASN A 6 -76.88 -278.09 -5.54
CA ASN A 6 -77.57 -276.88 -5.09
C ASN A 6 -76.80 -276.08 -3.98
N SER A 7 -75.65 -276.56 -3.48
CA SER A 7 -75.02 -276.01 -2.27
C SER A 7 -73.94 -274.93 -2.50
N THR A 8 -73.49 -274.70 -3.74
CA THR A 8 -72.24 -273.95 -3.97
C THR A 8 -72.37 -272.54 -4.55
N ARG A 9 -73.50 -272.13 -5.14
CA ARG A 9 -73.55 -270.81 -5.85
C ARG A 9 -74.05 -269.63 -5.03
N LYS A 10 -74.91 -269.85 -4.03
CA LYS A 10 -75.50 -268.71 -3.30
C LYS A 10 -74.52 -268.05 -2.31
N ALA A 11 -73.43 -268.73 -1.94
CA ALA A 11 -72.26 -268.12 -1.29
C ALA A 11 -71.68 -266.96 -2.13
N GLN A 12 -71.79 -267.00 -3.46
CA GLN A 12 -71.34 -265.89 -4.33
C GLN A 12 -72.23 -264.65 -4.25
N GLN A 13 -73.45 -264.78 -3.74
CA GLN A 13 -74.36 -263.65 -3.53
C GLN A 13 -73.99 -262.86 -2.27
N ALA A 14 -73.33 -263.50 -1.28
CA ALA A 14 -72.75 -262.83 -0.12
C ALA A 14 -71.53 -261.98 -0.52
N ASP A 15 -70.62 -262.54 -1.31
CA ASP A 15 -69.43 -261.84 -1.77
C ASP A 15 -69.77 -260.59 -2.61
N LEU A 16 -70.82 -260.64 -3.45
CA LEU A 16 -71.25 -259.49 -4.28
C LEU A 16 -71.86 -258.33 -3.47
N SER A 17 -72.58 -258.64 -2.38
CA SER A 17 -73.13 -257.64 -1.46
C SER A 17 -72.01 -256.96 -0.65
N GLU A 18 -71.06 -257.75 -0.15
CA GLU A 18 -69.94 -257.24 0.63
C GLU A 18 -69.05 -256.30 -0.23
N LEU A 19 -68.85 -256.65 -1.50
CA LEU A 19 -68.10 -255.83 -2.44
C LEU A 19 -68.80 -254.50 -2.79
N GLN A 20 -70.14 -254.48 -2.89
CA GLN A 20 -70.89 -253.23 -3.12
C GLN A 20 -70.86 -252.28 -1.90
N ALA A 21 -70.89 -252.79 -0.67
CA ALA A 21 -70.86 -251.96 0.53
C ALA A 21 -69.46 -251.42 0.84
N ASP A 22 -68.41 -252.23 0.62
CA ASP A 22 -67.02 -251.80 0.81
C ASP A 22 -66.63 -250.71 -0.21
N HIS A 23 -67.21 -250.77 -1.41
CA HIS A 23 -67.11 -249.72 -2.42
C HIS A 23 -67.80 -248.41 -1.98
N ALA A 24 -68.91 -248.48 -1.25
CA ALA A 24 -69.55 -247.28 -0.68
C ALA A 24 -68.71 -246.64 0.44
N ARG A 25 -68.05 -247.45 1.29
CA ARG A 25 -67.15 -246.96 2.35
C ARG A 25 -65.92 -246.25 1.78
N LYS A 26 -65.24 -246.87 0.81
CA LYS A 26 -64.10 -246.24 0.12
C LYS A 26 -64.49 -244.93 -0.57
N LYS A 27 -65.65 -244.89 -1.23
CA LYS A 27 -66.13 -243.65 -1.88
C LYS A 27 -66.38 -242.51 -0.86
N LYS A 28 -66.94 -242.83 0.31
CA LYS A 28 -67.18 -241.83 1.37
C LYS A 28 -65.88 -241.30 1.99
N GLN A 29 -64.88 -242.15 2.15
CA GLN A 29 -63.56 -241.77 2.69
C GLN A 29 -62.81 -240.84 1.73
N LEU A 30 -62.89 -241.12 0.43
CA LEU A 30 -62.27 -240.32 -0.63
C LEU A 30 -62.89 -238.92 -0.76
N VAL A 31 -64.21 -238.78 -0.57
CA VAL A 31 -64.88 -237.46 -0.53
C VAL A 31 -64.40 -236.65 0.67
N LYS A 32 -64.23 -237.29 1.83
CA LYS A 32 -63.80 -236.63 3.06
C LYS A 32 -62.35 -236.14 2.99
N GLU A 33 -61.47 -236.91 2.35
CA GLU A 33 -60.09 -236.49 2.07
C GLU A 33 -60.04 -235.33 1.07
N ASN A 34 -60.85 -235.36 0.01
CA ASN A 34 -60.91 -234.27 -0.98
C ASN A 34 -61.46 -232.96 -0.39
N GLU A 35 -62.44 -233.02 0.53
CA GLU A 35 -62.96 -231.82 1.22
C GLU A 35 -61.92 -231.20 2.16
N ALA A 36 -61.11 -232.01 2.86
CA ALA A 36 -60.05 -231.52 3.72
C ALA A 36 -58.94 -230.81 2.93
N GLN A 37 -58.52 -231.38 1.79
CA GLN A 37 -57.51 -230.75 0.93
C GLN A 37 -57.97 -229.43 0.31
N LEU A 38 -59.27 -229.29 0.00
CA LEU A 38 -59.85 -228.04 -0.50
C LEU A 38 -59.92 -226.94 0.56
N ALA A 39 -60.09 -227.31 1.83
CA ALA A 39 -60.08 -226.36 2.95
C ALA A 39 -58.67 -225.80 3.20
N ASP A 40 -57.66 -226.68 3.27
CA ASP A 40 -56.26 -226.27 3.47
C ASP A 40 -55.75 -225.36 2.34
N LEU A 41 -56.17 -225.62 1.09
CA LEU A 41 -55.79 -224.77 -0.05
C LEU A 41 -56.38 -223.36 0.06
N LYS A 42 -57.59 -223.24 0.62
CA LYS A 42 -58.29 -221.95 0.76
C LYS A 42 -57.60 -221.06 1.79
N ASP A 43 -57.15 -221.64 2.90
CA ASP A 43 -56.51 -220.89 3.98
C ASP A 43 -55.13 -220.37 3.55
N TYR A 44 -54.35 -221.18 2.82
CA TYR A 44 -53.04 -220.76 2.30
C TYR A 44 -53.10 -219.52 1.38
N TYR A 45 -54.10 -219.43 0.50
CA TYR A 45 -54.22 -218.29 -0.42
C TYR A 45 -54.72 -217.01 0.27
N ASN A 46 -55.51 -217.12 1.33
CA ASN A 46 -55.97 -215.96 2.11
C ASN A 46 -54.81 -215.31 2.87
N ASP A 47 -53.95 -216.11 3.52
CA ASP A 47 -52.78 -215.59 4.24
C ASP A 47 -51.79 -214.90 3.30
N LYS A 48 -51.58 -215.45 2.10
CA LYS A 48 -50.68 -214.84 1.10
C LYS A 48 -51.20 -213.50 0.57
N LYS A 49 -52.52 -213.34 0.45
CA LYS A 49 -53.15 -212.06 0.04
C LYS A 49 -53.02 -210.99 1.12
N SER A 50 -53.17 -211.38 2.40
CA SER A 50 -53.02 -210.48 3.55
C SER A 50 -51.59 -209.92 3.65
N GLY A 51 -50.58 -210.80 3.56
CA GLY A 51 -49.17 -210.38 3.63
C GLY A 51 -48.73 -209.41 2.52
N LEU A 52 -49.31 -209.53 1.32
CA LEU A 52 -49.04 -208.62 0.20
C LEU A 52 -49.62 -207.22 0.39
N GLN A 53 -50.76 -207.08 1.08
CA GLN A 53 -51.35 -205.77 1.39
C GLN A 53 -50.55 -205.01 2.45
N GLU A 54 -50.02 -205.71 3.47
CA GLU A 54 -49.18 -205.11 4.50
C GLU A 54 -47.85 -204.58 3.95
N GLN A 55 -47.19 -205.34 3.08
CA GLN A 55 -45.93 -204.91 2.46
C GLN A 55 -46.09 -203.66 1.59
N ASN A 56 -47.18 -203.56 0.83
CA ASN A 56 -47.44 -202.38 -0.01
C ASN A 56 -47.74 -201.12 0.82
N ASN A 57 -48.50 -201.24 1.91
CA ASN A 57 -48.80 -200.10 2.79
C ASN A 57 -47.54 -199.56 3.51
N ALA A 58 -46.61 -200.45 3.89
CA ALA A 58 -45.33 -200.04 4.46
C ALA A 58 -44.46 -199.25 3.47
N ALA A 59 -44.40 -199.68 2.20
CA ALA A 59 -43.63 -199.00 1.16
C ALA A 59 -44.16 -197.58 0.87
N ILE A 60 -45.47 -197.41 0.79
CA ILE A 60 -46.10 -196.10 0.49
C ILE A 60 -45.83 -195.07 1.60
N ASN A 61 -45.87 -195.50 2.87
CA ASN A 61 -45.59 -194.61 4.00
C ASN A 61 -44.12 -194.14 4.03
N HIS A 62 -43.18 -195.01 3.65
CA HIS A 62 -41.76 -194.65 3.60
C HIS A 62 -41.46 -193.59 2.52
N ILE A 63 -42.13 -193.68 1.37
CA ILE A 63 -41.96 -192.72 0.27
C ILE A 63 -42.53 -191.34 0.66
N ARG A 64 -43.71 -191.29 1.30
CA ARG A 64 -44.29 -190.02 1.79
C ARG A 64 -43.38 -189.31 2.79
N LYS A 65 -42.84 -190.06 3.76
CA LYS A 65 -41.98 -189.49 4.81
C LYS A 65 -40.70 -188.88 4.21
N SER A 66 -40.07 -189.60 3.27
CA SER A 66 -38.87 -189.12 2.57
C SER A 66 -39.12 -187.85 1.74
N GLN A 67 -40.26 -187.73 1.04
CA GLN A 67 -40.58 -186.52 0.27
C GLN A 67 -40.86 -185.31 1.18
N GLN A 68 -41.44 -185.53 2.36
CA GLN A 68 -41.73 -184.47 3.33
C GLN A 68 -40.45 -183.91 3.98
N GLU A 69 -39.49 -184.78 4.29
CA GLU A 69 -38.19 -184.39 4.85
C GLU A 69 -37.36 -183.57 3.84
N ALA A 70 -37.31 -183.98 2.56
CA ALA A 70 -36.61 -183.24 1.51
C ALA A 70 -37.19 -181.83 1.26
N ALA A 71 -38.51 -181.66 1.38
CA ALA A 71 -39.16 -180.35 1.24
C ALA A 71 -38.87 -179.43 2.43
N ALA A 72 -38.80 -179.97 3.65
CA ALA A 72 -38.48 -179.20 4.85
C ALA A 72 -37.02 -178.71 4.83
N GLU A 73 -36.08 -179.57 4.42
CA GLU A 73 -34.65 -179.23 4.30
C GLU A 73 -34.42 -178.11 3.29
N ALA A 74 -35.10 -178.14 2.13
CA ALA A 74 -35.01 -177.09 1.12
C ALA A 74 -35.53 -175.71 1.60
N VAL A 75 -36.51 -175.67 2.51
CA VAL A 75 -37.03 -174.42 3.09
C VAL A 75 -36.04 -173.83 4.10
N GLU A 76 -35.45 -174.65 4.96
CA GLU A 76 -34.42 -174.20 5.92
C GLU A 76 -33.20 -173.63 5.20
N ASP A 77 -32.71 -174.29 4.15
CA ASP A 77 -31.55 -173.82 3.40
C ASP A 77 -31.81 -172.46 2.73
N ARG A 78 -33.03 -172.24 2.24
CA ARG A 78 -33.42 -170.96 1.63
C ARG A 78 -33.47 -169.83 2.67
N GLN A 79 -33.94 -170.10 3.88
CA GLN A 79 -33.94 -169.13 4.99
C GLN A 79 -32.50 -168.78 5.40
N ARG A 80 -31.64 -169.79 5.61
CA ARG A 80 -30.21 -169.58 5.93
C ARG A 80 -29.49 -168.73 4.89
N LEU A 81 -29.74 -168.98 3.61
CA LEU A 81 -29.18 -168.20 2.51
C LEU A 81 -29.63 -166.74 2.57
N THR A 82 -30.92 -166.50 2.82
CA THR A 82 -31.50 -165.15 2.89
C THR A 82 -30.93 -164.35 4.06
N ASP A 83 -30.82 -164.97 5.24
CA ASP A 83 -30.24 -164.34 6.43
C ASP A 83 -28.75 -164.02 6.22
N LYS A 84 -28.01 -164.89 5.54
CA LYS A 84 -26.60 -164.66 5.18
C LYS A 84 -26.44 -163.51 4.19
N TYR A 85 -27.35 -163.35 3.24
CA TYR A 85 -27.31 -162.21 2.31
C TYR A 85 -27.69 -160.89 2.99
N ASN A 86 -28.72 -160.89 3.84
CA ASN A 86 -29.16 -159.71 4.59
C ASN A 86 -28.12 -159.22 5.60
N SER A 87 -27.48 -160.15 6.33
CA SER A 87 -26.40 -159.80 7.27
C SER A 87 -25.19 -159.21 6.54
N LYS A 88 -24.79 -159.76 5.38
CA LYS A 88 -23.72 -159.19 4.55
C LYS A 88 -24.04 -157.79 4.05
N THR A 89 -25.27 -157.54 3.60
CA THR A 89 -25.67 -156.21 3.11
C THR A 89 -25.71 -155.18 4.23
N GLN A 90 -26.22 -155.53 5.42
CA GLN A 90 -26.18 -154.65 6.59
C GLN A 90 -24.76 -154.34 7.07
N ALA A 91 -23.87 -155.35 7.10
CA ALA A 91 -22.47 -155.14 7.46
C ALA A 91 -21.76 -154.22 6.46
N LEU A 92 -22.05 -154.37 5.16
CA LEU A 92 -21.52 -153.51 4.13
C LEU A 92 -22.01 -152.06 4.31
N ALA A 93 -23.32 -151.85 4.52
CA ALA A 93 -23.91 -150.53 4.74
C ALA A 93 -23.27 -149.82 5.95
N LYS A 94 -23.17 -150.50 7.09
CA LYS A 94 -22.49 -149.96 8.29
C LYS A 94 -21.04 -149.56 8.00
N SER A 95 -20.30 -150.41 7.29
CA SER A 95 -18.89 -150.11 6.97
C SER A 95 -18.72 -148.87 6.08
N TYR A 96 -19.68 -148.60 5.20
CA TYR A 96 -19.68 -147.39 4.38
C TYR A 96 -20.07 -146.15 5.19
N ASP A 97 -21.10 -146.25 6.03
CA ASP A 97 -21.51 -145.14 6.91
C ASP A 97 -20.40 -144.74 7.88
N ASP A 98 -19.70 -145.70 8.49
CA ASP A 98 -18.57 -145.44 9.39
C ASP A 98 -17.41 -144.75 8.65
N LYS A 99 -17.10 -145.18 7.41
CA LYS A 99 -16.10 -144.50 6.57
C LYS A 99 -16.53 -143.08 6.22
N LEU A 100 -17.80 -142.86 5.90
CA LEU A 100 -18.32 -141.56 5.53
C LEU A 100 -18.30 -140.59 6.71
N ASN A 101 -18.69 -141.06 7.90
CA ASN A 101 -18.64 -140.30 9.14
C ASN A 101 -17.20 -140.00 9.58
N SER A 102 -16.28 -140.97 9.52
CA SER A 102 -14.87 -140.71 9.83
C SER A 102 -14.24 -139.68 8.87
N THR A 103 -14.63 -139.70 7.58
CA THR A 103 -14.14 -138.73 6.60
C THR A 103 -14.71 -137.33 6.84
N ARG A 104 -15.99 -137.23 7.21
CA ARG A 104 -16.62 -135.95 7.60
C ARG A 104 -15.94 -135.35 8.84
N ASN A 105 -15.75 -136.15 9.89
CA ASN A 105 -15.12 -135.71 11.13
C ASN A 105 -13.69 -135.22 10.91
N LYS A 106 -12.90 -135.96 10.13
CA LYS A 106 -11.53 -135.53 9.75
C LYS A 106 -11.52 -134.21 8.99
N ARG A 107 -12.45 -134.01 8.05
CA ARG A 107 -12.55 -132.74 7.31
C ARG A 107 -12.97 -131.58 8.20
N THR A 108 -13.93 -131.79 9.10
CA THR A 108 -14.34 -130.74 10.05
C THR A 108 -13.22 -130.35 11.00
N GLU A 109 -12.44 -131.31 11.49
CA GLU A 109 -11.26 -131.04 12.32
C GLU A 109 -10.18 -130.27 11.55
N GLN A 110 -9.89 -130.65 10.31
CA GLN A 110 -8.92 -129.95 9.47
C GLN A 110 -9.35 -128.51 9.17
N ILE A 111 -10.65 -128.27 8.92
CA ILE A 111 -11.18 -126.92 8.70
C ILE A 111 -11.07 -126.09 9.99
N ALA A 112 -11.39 -126.67 11.15
CA ALA A 112 -11.28 -125.98 12.43
C ALA A 112 -9.82 -125.59 12.74
N GLN A 113 -8.87 -126.50 12.51
CA GLN A 113 -7.44 -126.22 12.67
C GLN A 113 -6.95 -125.14 11.70
N ALA A 114 -7.34 -125.21 10.42
CA ALA A 114 -6.98 -124.18 9.45
C ALA A 114 -7.54 -122.79 9.82
N GLN A 115 -8.74 -122.73 10.41
CA GLN A 115 -9.33 -121.50 10.91
C GLN A 115 -8.59 -120.94 12.13
N THR A 116 -8.21 -121.79 13.09
CA THR A 116 -7.44 -121.34 14.26
C THR A 116 -6.06 -120.83 13.87
N ASP A 117 -5.36 -121.54 12.99
CA ASP A 117 -4.03 -121.16 12.52
C ASP A 117 -4.07 -119.84 11.73
N SER A 118 -5.10 -119.65 10.89
CA SER A 118 -5.29 -118.39 10.16
C SER A 118 -5.55 -117.23 11.12
N ARG A 119 -6.40 -117.41 12.15
CA ARG A 119 -6.67 -116.36 13.13
C ARG A 119 -5.42 -115.97 13.90
N GLN A 120 -4.59 -116.93 14.31
CA GLN A 120 -3.33 -116.66 14.99
C GLN A 120 -2.35 -115.89 14.10
N LYS A 121 -2.23 -116.26 12.82
CA LYS A 121 -1.38 -115.54 11.86
C LYS A 121 -1.86 -114.11 11.62
N VAL A 122 -3.18 -113.90 11.49
CA VAL A 122 -3.74 -112.55 11.33
C VAL A 122 -3.45 -111.72 12.58
N ALA A 123 -3.67 -112.25 13.77
CA ALA A 123 -3.39 -111.55 15.02
C ALA A 123 -1.90 -111.18 15.18
N SER A 124 -0.96 -112.05 14.79
CA SER A 124 0.46 -111.71 14.81
C SER A 124 0.81 -110.61 13.80
N ILE A 125 0.21 -110.63 12.61
CA ILE A 125 0.44 -109.60 11.59
C ILE A 125 -0.12 -108.25 12.05
N GLU A 126 -1.31 -108.23 12.65
CA GLU A 126 -1.92 -107.01 13.19
C GLU A 126 -1.06 -106.41 14.31
N LYS A 127 -0.55 -107.27 15.20
CA LYS A 127 0.35 -106.84 16.28
C LYS A 127 1.64 -106.23 15.72
N ASP A 128 2.35 -106.92 14.83
CA ASP A 128 3.59 -106.42 14.22
C ASP A 128 3.37 -105.10 13.45
N ALA A 129 2.23 -104.97 12.77
CA ALA A 129 1.87 -103.74 12.07
C ALA A 129 1.62 -102.58 13.05
N SER A 130 0.92 -102.84 14.16
CA SER A 130 0.66 -101.82 15.18
C SER A 130 1.95 -101.32 15.84
N GLU A 131 2.86 -102.22 16.19
CA GLU A 131 4.16 -101.87 16.80
C GLU A 131 5.02 -101.04 15.84
N ARG A 132 5.03 -101.37 14.53
CA ARG A 132 5.74 -100.57 13.52
C ARG A 132 5.16 -99.18 13.37
N VAL A 133 3.82 -99.04 13.34
CA VAL A 133 3.17 -97.74 13.23
C VAL A 133 3.48 -96.88 14.45
N GLU A 134 3.45 -97.46 15.65
CA GLU A 134 3.78 -96.75 16.88
C GLU A 134 5.24 -96.30 16.91
N TYR A 135 6.17 -97.19 16.53
CA TYR A 135 7.59 -96.85 16.41
C TYR A 135 7.85 -95.71 15.41
N ILE A 136 7.18 -95.71 14.25
CA ILE A 136 7.32 -94.64 13.26
C ILE A 136 6.78 -93.32 13.82
N ARG A 137 5.65 -93.36 14.55
CA ARG A 137 5.07 -92.15 15.17
C ARG A 137 5.99 -91.55 16.22
N THR A 138 6.55 -92.36 17.11
CA THR A 138 7.45 -91.87 18.17
C THR A 138 8.73 -91.31 17.59
N LYS A 139 9.38 -92.06 16.68
CA LYS A 139 10.60 -91.60 16.00
C LYS A 139 10.38 -90.31 15.22
N SER A 140 9.29 -90.22 14.46
CA SER A 140 8.95 -89.00 13.72
C SER A 140 8.67 -87.81 14.64
N ALA A 141 8.07 -88.02 15.82
CA ALA A 141 7.83 -86.96 16.78
C ALA A 141 9.14 -86.44 17.39
N ASP A 142 10.08 -87.33 17.71
CA ASP A 142 11.41 -86.97 18.23
C ASP A 142 12.24 -86.22 17.19
N ASP A 143 12.23 -86.69 15.93
CA ASP A 143 12.92 -86.02 14.82
C ASP A 143 12.37 -84.60 14.60
N ILE A 144 11.04 -84.42 14.63
CA ILE A 144 10.40 -83.10 14.52
C ILE A 144 10.78 -82.20 15.71
N LYS A 145 10.83 -82.75 16.92
CA LYS A 145 11.21 -82.00 18.12
C LYS A 145 12.67 -81.52 18.04
N GLY A 146 13.59 -82.42 17.69
CA GLY A 146 15.01 -82.08 17.52
C GLY A 146 15.24 -81.04 16.42
N ALA A 147 14.51 -81.15 15.29
CA ALA A 147 14.57 -80.16 14.22
C ALA A 147 14.10 -78.76 14.67
N LYS A 148 13.01 -78.69 15.46
CA LYS A 148 12.51 -77.43 16.01
C LYS A 148 13.49 -76.79 16.99
N GLU A 149 14.08 -77.58 17.89
CA GLU A 149 15.06 -77.08 18.85
C GLU A 149 16.29 -76.51 18.16
N LYS A 150 16.82 -77.23 17.16
CA LYS A 150 17.94 -76.75 16.34
C LYS A 150 17.61 -75.46 15.59
N TYR A 151 16.45 -75.41 14.93
CA TYR A 151 16.01 -74.20 14.23
C TYR A 151 15.90 -72.99 15.17
N ASN A 152 15.34 -73.18 16.36
CA ASN A 152 15.23 -72.10 17.34
C ASN A 152 16.60 -71.62 17.84
N GLN A 153 17.54 -72.54 18.06
CA GLN A 153 18.91 -72.20 18.42
C GLN A 153 19.62 -71.41 17.31
N ASP A 154 19.52 -71.89 16.07
CA ASP A 154 20.12 -71.23 14.91
C ASP A 154 19.54 -69.81 14.72
N MET A 155 18.21 -69.66 14.88
CA MET A 155 17.56 -68.34 14.83
C MET A 155 17.99 -67.41 15.96
N SER A 156 18.16 -67.93 17.18
CA SER A 156 18.66 -67.13 18.31
C SER A 156 20.08 -66.62 18.05
N GLN A 157 20.97 -67.49 17.58
CA GLN A 157 22.35 -67.11 17.24
C GLN A 157 22.41 -66.11 16.09
N LEU A 158 21.56 -66.28 15.07
CA LEU A 158 21.47 -65.36 13.95
C LEU A 158 21.02 -63.96 14.41
N ASN A 159 19.99 -63.90 15.27
CA ASN A 159 19.49 -62.65 15.83
C ASN A 159 20.56 -61.96 16.68
N GLU A 160 21.22 -62.69 17.60
CA GLU A 160 22.31 -62.12 18.40
C GLU A 160 23.47 -61.58 17.54
N PHE A 161 23.84 -62.31 16.48
CA PHE A 161 24.88 -61.86 15.56
C PHE A 161 24.48 -60.59 14.81
N SER A 162 23.23 -60.54 14.32
CA SER A 162 22.67 -59.37 13.66
C SER A 162 22.64 -58.15 14.60
N ASP A 163 22.20 -58.33 15.84
CA ASP A 163 22.12 -57.27 16.83
C ASP A 163 23.51 -56.72 17.19
N ARG A 164 24.50 -57.60 17.40
CA ARG A 164 25.89 -57.16 17.65
C ARG A 164 26.46 -56.38 16.47
N ARG A 165 26.17 -56.82 15.24
CA ARG A 165 26.62 -56.11 14.02
C ARG A 165 25.95 -54.74 13.89
N LEU A 166 24.65 -54.64 14.16
CA LEU A 166 23.91 -53.38 14.16
C LEU A 166 24.47 -52.41 15.20
N GLU A 167 24.76 -52.90 16.40
CA GLU A 167 25.30 -52.08 17.48
C GLU A 167 26.72 -51.58 17.18
N GLN A 168 27.57 -52.44 16.60
CA GLN A 168 28.89 -52.02 16.10
C GLN A 168 28.78 -50.95 14.99
N GLN A 169 27.81 -51.10 14.09
CA GLN A 169 27.60 -50.10 13.04
C GLN A 169 27.08 -48.77 13.60
N ARG A 170 26.18 -48.80 14.60
CA ARG A 170 25.71 -47.60 15.30
C ARG A 170 26.85 -46.87 15.99
N THR A 171 27.65 -47.58 16.78
CA THR A 171 28.80 -47.00 17.49
C THR A 171 29.85 -46.42 16.55
N GLN A 172 30.14 -47.08 15.42
CA GLN A 172 31.02 -46.53 14.38
C GLN A 172 30.45 -45.27 13.72
N ASN A 173 29.15 -45.28 13.40
CA ASN A 173 28.48 -44.13 12.82
C ASN A 173 28.46 -42.94 13.79
N ASP A 174 28.14 -43.17 15.06
CA ASP A 174 28.13 -42.13 16.09
C ASP A 174 29.52 -41.52 16.29
N ALA A 175 30.58 -42.34 16.28
CA ALA A 175 31.96 -41.86 16.35
C ALA A 175 32.35 -41.02 15.13
N SER A 176 31.99 -41.46 13.91
CA SER A 176 32.20 -40.70 12.67
C SER A 176 31.44 -39.37 12.68
N LEU A 177 30.17 -39.40 13.10
CA LEU A 177 29.33 -38.21 13.18
C LEU A 177 29.90 -37.20 14.16
N LYS A 178 30.33 -37.65 15.34
CA LYS A 178 30.95 -36.78 16.35
C LYS A 178 32.24 -36.14 15.82
N ASN A 179 33.10 -36.91 15.17
CA ASN A 179 34.32 -36.39 14.55
C ASN A 179 34.03 -35.34 13.47
N GLU A 180 33.00 -35.53 12.66
CA GLU A 180 32.63 -34.57 11.61
C GLU A 180 32.01 -33.29 12.19
N VAL A 181 31.20 -33.40 13.24
CA VAL A 181 30.69 -32.25 14.00
C VAL A 181 31.84 -31.43 14.60
N ASP A 182 32.81 -32.09 15.23
CA ASP A 182 33.98 -31.43 15.81
C ASP A 182 34.86 -30.77 14.73
N ARG A 183 35.04 -31.42 13.58
CA ARG A 183 35.72 -30.83 12.41
C ARG A 183 34.99 -29.59 11.91
N GLY A 184 33.68 -29.69 11.71
CA GLY A 184 32.83 -28.58 11.27
C GLY A 184 32.92 -27.38 12.21
N ARG A 185 32.83 -27.63 13.52
CA ARG A 185 32.96 -26.59 14.56
C ARG A 185 34.32 -25.89 14.51
N ASN A 186 35.41 -26.66 14.40
CA ASN A 186 36.76 -26.13 14.30
C ASN A 186 36.97 -25.29 13.02
N VAL A 187 36.42 -25.73 11.88
CA VAL A 187 36.49 -24.97 10.62
C VAL A 187 35.71 -23.67 10.73
N GLN A 188 34.49 -23.72 11.28
CA GLN A 188 33.66 -22.53 11.49
C GLN A 188 34.35 -21.52 12.42
N GLU A 189 34.99 -21.97 13.50
CA GLU A 189 35.71 -21.11 14.43
C GLU A 189 36.97 -20.49 13.79
N ARG A 190 37.69 -21.23 12.94
CA ARG A 190 38.79 -20.67 12.13
C ARG A 190 38.33 -19.60 11.14
N VAL A 191 37.20 -19.83 10.47
CA VAL A 191 36.62 -18.83 9.56
C VAL A 191 36.18 -17.60 10.33
N ARG A 192 35.52 -17.78 11.47
CA ARG A 192 35.09 -16.67 12.33
C ARG A 192 36.28 -15.83 12.80
N THR A 193 37.31 -16.46 13.34
CA THR A 193 38.52 -15.77 13.82
C THR A 193 39.28 -15.07 12.70
N ARG A 194 39.38 -15.68 11.51
CA ARG A 194 39.94 -15.00 10.32
C ARG A 194 39.12 -13.77 9.96
N ASN A 195 37.80 -13.90 9.87
CA ASN A 195 36.92 -12.79 9.52
C ASN A 195 37.00 -11.66 10.55
N GLU A 196 36.93 -11.96 11.84
CA GLU A 196 37.07 -10.97 12.91
C GLU A 196 38.40 -10.20 12.81
N LYS A 197 39.50 -10.90 12.48
CA LYS A 197 40.80 -10.28 12.25
C LYS A 197 40.80 -9.36 11.02
N GLU A 198 40.27 -9.83 9.88
CA GLU A 198 40.18 -9.03 8.65
C GLU A 198 39.30 -7.78 8.85
N TYR A 199 38.16 -7.92 9.53
CA TYR A 199 37.30 -6.79 9.89
C TYR A 199 38.02 -5.81 10.83
N GLY A 200 38.76 -6.30 11.81
CA GLY A 200 39.57 -5.47 12.71
C GLY A 200 40.64 -4.68 11.96
N GLU A 201 41.38 -5.33 11.06
CA GLU A 201 42.39 -4.67 10.23
C GLU A 201 41.79 -3.64 9.27
N LEU A 202 40.66 -3.96 8.62
CA LEU A 202 39.94 -3.05 7.74
C LEU A 202 39.46 -1.81 8.51
N ARG A 203 38.86 -2.00 9.68
CA ARG A 203 38.40 -0.91 10.54
C ARG A 203 39.55 -0.01 10.97
N ALA A 204 40.67 -0.59 11.43
CA ALA A 204 41.85 0.17 11.82
C ALA A 204 42.45 0.97 10.64
N ARG A 205 42.44 0.42 9.42
CA ARG A 205 42.86 1.15 8.20
C ARG A 205 41.89 2.28 7.88
N GLY A 206 40.59 2.03 7.96
CA GLY A 206 39.54 3.04 7.74
C GLY A 206 39.63 4.19 8.73
N GLU A 207 39.78 3.90 10.02
CA GLU A 207 39.96 4.92 11.06
C GLU A 207 41.21 5.76 10.84
N LYS A 208 42.35 5.14 10.49
CA LYS A 208 43.58 5.88 10.14
C LYS A 208 43.38 6.79 8.93
N ALA A 209 42.73 6.31 7.88
CA ALA A 209 42.44 7.12 6.69
C ALA A 209 41.52 8.31 7.00
N LEU A 210 40.50 8.10 7.83
CA LEU A 210 39.60 9.16 8.29
C LEU A 210 40.33 10.22 9.12
N VAL A 211 41.23 9.81 10.02
CA VAL A 211 42.05 10.76 10.80
C VAL A 211 42.93 11.60 9.87
N VAL A 212 43.62 10.98 8.91
CA VAL A 212 44.48 11.69 7.95
C VAL A 212 43.66 12.69 7.11
N GLU A 213 42.49 12.30 6.63
CA GLU A 213 41.64 13.19 5.84
C GLU A 213 41.06 14.33 6.68
N ASN A 214 40.65 14.06 7.92
CA ASN A 214 40.21 15.10 8.86
C ASN A 214 41.32 16.10 9.17
N GLU A 215 42.55 15.65 9.40
CA GLU A 215 43.70 16.54 9.60
C GLU A 215 43.97 17.40 8.37
N LYS A 216 43.87 16.82 7.17
CA LYS A 216 44.04 17.54 5.92
C LYS A 216 42.95 18.61 5.73
N GLN A 217 41.69 18.29 6.02
CA GLN A 217 40.58 19.23 5.97
C GLN A 217 40.76 20.36 7.00
N GLN A 218 41.13 20.05 8.24
CA GLN A 218 41.42 21.07 9.26
C GLN A 218 42.56 22.00 8.84
N LYS A 219 43.65 21.47 8.27
CA LYS A 219 44.74 22.28 7.72
C LYS A 219 44.27 23.18 6.58
N GLN A 220 43.36 22.71 5.74
CA GLN A 220 42.80 23.50 4.65
C GLN A 220 41.91 24.64 5.16
N LEU A 221 41.06 24.37 6.15
CA LEU A 221 40.23 25.38 6.81
C LEU A 221 41.11 26.45 7.49
N ALA A 222 42.11 26.03 8.27
CA ALA A 222 43.02 26.95 8.92
C ALA A 222 43.80 27.85 7.94
N ARG A 223 44.16 27.33 6.75
CA ARG A 223 44.76 28.12 5.68
C ARG A 223 43.77 29.15 5.12
N GLN A 224 42.54 28.72 4.84
CA GLN A 224 41.49 29.63 4.35
C GLN A 224 41.20 30.75 5.36
N ASP A 225 41.04 30.41 6.64
CA ASP A 225 40.81 31.38 7.71
C ASP A 225 41.97 32.38 7.84
N SER A 226 43.21 31.90 7.74
CA SER A 226 44.40 32.77 7.72
C SER A 226 44.42 33.70 6.51
N ASP A 227 44.06 33.20 5.32
CA ASP A 227 44.00 34.01 4.11
C ASP A 227 42.86 35.04 4.16
N TYR A 228 41.71 34.68 4.73
CA TYR A 228 40.60 35.61 4.96
C TYR A 228 40.98 36.70 5.97
N ALA A 229 41.63 36.34 7.08
CA ALA A 229 42.11 37.32 8.06
C ALA A 229 43.10 38.31 7.42
N LYS A 230 44.06 37.83 6.62
CA LYS A 230 45.01 38.70 5.89
C LYS A 230 44.31 39.62 4.91
N ARG A 231 43.31 39.13 4.16
CA ARG A 231 42.54 39.95 3.21
C ARG A 231 41.72 41.01 3.93
N TYR A 232 41.14 40.64 5.07
CA TYR A 232 40.39 41.57 5.92
C TYR A 232 41.30 42.69 6.42
N ASP A 233 42.47 42.37 6.98
CA ASP A 233 43.45 43.35 7.44
C ASP A 233 43.94 44.27 6.30
N GLN A 234 44.20 43.70 5.13
CA GLN A 234 44.57 44.49 3.94
C GLN A 234 43.44 45.43 3.51
N GLN A 235 42.19 44.98 3.57
CA GLN A 235 41.05 45.81 3.21
C GLN A 235 40.83 46.92 4.26
N GLN A 236 40.99 46.61 5.54
CA GLN A 236 40.89 47.57 6.62
C GLN A 236 41.96 48.65 6.51
N THR A 237 43.22 48.27 6.32
CA THR A 237 44.33 49.24 6.14
C THR A 237 44.15 50.10 4.89
N GLN A 238 43.63 49.54 3.79
CA GLN A 238 43.27 50.32 2.60
C GLN A 238 42.13 51.30 2.88
N TRP A 239 41.12 50.88 3.65
CA TRP A 239 39.99 51.73 4.01
C TRP A 239 40.43 52.89 4.92
N GLU A 240 41.20 52.61 5.96
CA GLU A 240 41.79 53.61 6.85
C GLU A 240 42.68 54.59 6.09
N SER A 241 43.48 54.10 5.13
CA SER A 241 44.27 54.96 4.24
C SER A 241 43.40 55.86 3.36
N ARG A 242 42.34 55.31 2.76
CA ARG A 242 41.38 56.09 1.95
C ARG A 242 40.65 57.13 2.78
N GLU A 243 40.18 56.78 3.97
CA GLU A 243 39.53 57.69 4.90
C GLU A 243 40.49 58.80 5.34
N GLY A 244 41.73 58.44 5.71
CA GLY A 244 42.77 59.40 6.05
C GLY A 244 43.08 60.36 4.90
N ASN A 245 43.14 59.87 3.66
CA ASN A 245 43.35 60.70 2.48
C ASN A 245 42.13 61.60 2.19
N LEU A 246 40.92 61.09 2.35
CA LEU A 246 39.69 61.87 2.18
C LEU A 246 39.60 63.00 3.21
N ASN A 247 39.91 62.70 4.47
CA ASN A 247 39.93 63.70 5.54
C ASN A 247 41.00 64.77 5.29
N LYS A 248 42.19 64.39 4.81
CA LYS A 248 43.23 65.35 4.38
C LYS A 248 42.78 66.22 3.20
N GLN A 249 42.10 65.64 2.21
CA GLN A 249 41.56 66.40 1.08
C GLN A 249 40.48 67.38 1.55
N TYR A 250 39.59 66.94 2.44
CA TYR A 250 38.53 67.78 2.99
C TYR A 250 39.10 68.94 3.82
N SER A 251 40.04 68.67 4.72
CA SER A 251 40.68 69.70 5.54
C SER A 251 41.46 70.71 4.69
N SER A 252 42.20 70.23 3.68
CA SER A 252 42.88 71.08 2.71
C SER A 252 41.90 71.96 1.93
N ARG A 253 40.78 71.41 1.43
CA ARG A 253 39.74 72.20 0.74
C ARG A 253 39.13 73.25 1.66
N LEU A 254 38.83 72.90 2.90
CA LEU A 254 38.27 73.82 3.89
C LEU A 254 39.25 74.94 4.21
N GLN A 255 40.54 74.63 4.33
CA GLN A 255 41.59 75.64 4.53
C GLN A 255 41.75 76.55 3.29
N HIS A 256 41.75 75.99 2.08
CA HIS A 256 41.79 76.78 0.85
C HIS A 256 40.57 77.68 0.70
N GLN A 257 39.38 77.19 1.04
CA GLN A 257 38.16 78.00 1.04
C GLN A 257 38.22 79.12 2.08
N LYS A 258 38.74 78.83 3.29
CA LYS A 258 38.93 79.83 4.33
C LYS A 258 39.88 80.94 3.85
N VAL A 259 41.04 80.58 3.31
CA VAL A 259 42.02 81.56 2.78
C VAL A 259 41.44 82.34 1.60
N ALA A 260 40.73 81.68 0.68
CA ALA A 260 40.07 82.36 -0.44
C ALA A 260 38.99 83.34 0.03
N TYR A 261 38.25 82.98 1.09
CA TYR A 261 37.24 83.84 1.70
C TYR A 261 37.87 85.03 2.43
N GLU A 262 38.94 84.82 3.19
CA GLU A 262 39.73 85.89 3.83
C GLU A 262 40.27 86.86 2.77
N ASN A 263 40.91 86.36 1.71
CA ASN A 263 41.37 87.19 0.60
C ASN A 263 40.23 87.94 -0.10
N ALA A 264 39.04 87.34 -0.22
CA ALA A 264 37.88 88.01 -0.82
C ALA A 264 37.37 89.15 0.06
N LEU A 265 37.36 88.96 1.39
CA LEU A 265 37.02 90.01 2.36
C LEU A 265 38.05 91.15 2.34
N ASP A 266 39.34 90.83 2.30
CA ASP A 266 40.41 91.83 2.22
C ASP A 266 40.28 92.65 0.94
N ASN A 267 40.12 91.99 -0.22
CA ASN A 267 39.88 92.67 -1.48
C ASN A 267 38.60 93.54 -1.48
N GLN A 268 37.53 93.08 -0.81
CA GLN A 268 36.30 93.85 -0.68
C GLN A 268 36.50 95.07 0.21
N ASN A 269 37.26 94.93 1.30
CA ASN A 269 37.60 96.02 2.20
C ASN A 269 38.51 97.05 1.51
N ASP A 270 39.53 96.61 0.76
CA ASP A 270 40.42 97.49 0.00
C ASP A 270 39.64 98.27 -1.08
N ARG A 271 38.74 97.59 -1.80
CA ARG A 271 37.83 98.25 -2.76
C ARG A 271 36.92 99.25 -2.07
N PHE A 272 36.38 98.91 -0.90
CA PHE A 272 35.54 99.81 -0.13
C PHE A 272 36.32 101.05 0.32
N GLN A 273 37.52 100.87 0.88
CA GLN A 273 38.38 101.97 1.32
C GLN A 273 38.80 102.88 0.15
N SER A 274 39.23 102.28 -0.98
CA SER A 274 39.57 103.04 -2.18
C SER A 274 38.37 103.80 -2.74
N THR A 275 37.21 103.16 -2.85
CA THR A 275 35.97 103.82 -3.32
C THR A 275 35.55 104.94 -2.37
N TYR A 276 35.66 104.70 -1.06
CA TYR A 276 35.35 105.69 -0.04
C TYR A 276 36.27 106.90 -0.15
N GLN A 277 37.59 106.70 -0.25
CA GLN A 277 38.58 107.76 -0.45
C GLN A 277 38.32 108.55 -1.74
N HIS A 278 38.10 107.87 -2.87
CA HIS A 278 37.76 108.53 -4.13
C HIS A 278 36.47 109.34 -4.03
N THR A 279 35.46 108.83 -3.32
CA THR A 279 34.20 109.55 -3.11
C THR A 279 34.41 110.76 -2.19
N GLU A 280 35.23 110.64 -1.15
CA GLU A 280 35.58 111.74 -0.26
C GLU A 280 36.36 112.84 -1.01
N ASP A 281 37.34 112.47 -1.82
CA ASP A 281 38.13 113.40 -2.64
C ASP A 281 37.26 114.08 -3.70
N ALA A 282 36.42 113.33 -4.42
CA ALA A 282 35.48 113.89 -5.38
C ALA A 282 34.49 114.86 -4.70
N ASN A 283 34.01 114.53 -3.50
CA ASN A 283 33.15 115.41 -2.71
C ASN A 283 33.90 116.70 -2.30
N ARG A 284 35.15 116.60 -1.84
CA ARG A 284 35.99 117.76 -1.51
C ARG A 284 36.25 118.65 -2.73
N GLU A 285 36.56 118.05 -3.87
CA GLU A 285 36.74 118.77 -5.14
C GLU A 285 35.44 119.47 -5.56
N SER A 286 34.31 118.77 -5.48
CA SER A 286 32.99 119.35 -5.79
C SER A 286 32.67 120.55 -4.90
N LEU A 287 32.98 120.50 -3.60
CA LEU A 287 32.82 121.60 -2.66
C LEU A 287 33.74 122.77 -2.99
N ASN A 288 34.99 122.50 -3.40
CA ASN A 288 35.92 123.54 -3.83
C ASN A 288 35.46 124.23 -5.13
N ILE A 289 34.98 123.46 -6.10
CA ILE A 289 34.40 124.00 -7.35
C ILE A 289 33.17 124.86 -7.02
N GLN A 290 32.28 124.39 -6.13
CA GLN A 290 31.12 125.16 -5.68
C GLN A 290 31.56 126.48 -5.03
N LYS A 291 32.53 126.45 -4.11
CA LYS A 291 33.09 127.66 -3.49
C LYS A 291 33.63 128.64 -4.53
N GLN A 292 34.40 128.15 -5.51
CA GLN A 292 34.94 129.00 -6.58
C GLN A 292 33.84 129.61 -7.46
N ARG A 293 32.80 128.84 -7.80
CA ARG A 293 31.63 129.33 -8.54
C ARG A 293 30.90 130.41 -7.76
N TYR A 294 30.63 130.19 -6.48
CA TYR A 294 30.01 131.19 -5.59
C TYR A 294 30.84 132.48 -5.50
N VAL A 295 32.17 132.40 -5.38
CA VAL A 295 33.04 133.57 -5.35
C VAL A 295 33.02 134.33 -6.68
N ARG A 296 33.04 133.62 -7.81
CA ARG A 296 32.93 134.24 -9.14
C ARG A 296 31.59 134.94 -9.33
N GLU A 297 30.49 134.30 -8.95
CA GLU A 297 29.13 134.85 -9.05
C GLU A 297 28.97 136.09 -8.15
N LEU A 298 29.53 136.08 -6.93
CA LEU A 298 29.59 137.26 -6.05
C LEU A 298 30.40 138.42 -6.66
N ALA A 299 31.46 138.13 -7.42
CA ALA A 299 32.24 139.17 -8.10
C ALA A 299 31.49 139.75 -9.31
N GLU A 300 30.82 138.92 -10.09
CA GLU A 300 30.01 139.33 -11.25
C GLU A 300 28.82 140.20 -10.81
N THR A 301 28.07 139.76 -9.80
CA THR A 301 26.94 140.54 -9.23
C THR A 301 27.38 141.91 -8.71
N ARG A 302 28.55 142.01 -8.06
CA ARG A 302 29.14 143.31 -7.66
C ARG A 302 29.46 144.20 -8.87
N LYS A 303 30.03 143.62 -9.94
CA LYS A 303 30.36 144.36 -11.17
C LYS A 303 29.12 144.90 -11.87
N ASP A 304 28.06 144.09 -11.96
CA ASP A 304 26.81 144.48 -12.60
C ASP A 304 26.09 145.58 -11.80
N PHE A 305 26.12 145.52 -10.48
CA PHE A 305 25.57 146.58 -9.61
C PHE A 305 26.26 147.93 -9.86
N VAL A 306 27.59 147.97 -9.92
CA VAL A 306 28.36 149.20 -10.21
C VAL A 306 28.04 149.76 -11.59
N LYS A 307 27.87 148.89 -12.61
CA LYS A 307 27.54 149.30 -13.98
C LYS A 307 26.11 149.83 -14.13
N ALA A 308 25.16 149.33 -13.34
CA ALA A 308 23.79 149.83 -13.31
C ALA A 308 23.71 151.23 -12.66
N ALA A 309 24.44 151.44 -11.55
CA ALA A 309 24.47 152.71 -10.84
C ALA A 309 25.02 153.87 -11.71
N SER A 310 26.03 153.62 -12.55
CA SER A 310 26.63 154.66 -13.40
C SER A 310 25.73 155.15 -14.55
N LYS A 311 24.71 154.38 -14.96
CA LYS A 311 23.80 154.75 -16.06
C LYS A 311 22.74 155.80 -15.69
N TYR A 312 22.51 156.06 -14.41
CA TYR A 312 21.48 157.01 -13.95
C TYR A 312 22.03 158.39 -13.59
N SER A 313 23.35 158.56 -13.55
CA SER A 313 23.99 159.84 -13.18
C SER A 313 23.88 160.95 -14.23
N THR A 314 23.45 160.68 -15.47
CA THR A 314 23.51 161.65 -16.59
C THR A 314 22.16 162.09 -17.15
N LYS A 315 21.03 161.69 -16.54
CA LYS A 315 19.67 161.97 -17.07
C LYS A 315 18.92 163.13 -16.39
N GLU A 316 19.55 163.86 -15.48
CA GLU A 316 18.91 164.93 -14.71
C GLU A 316 18.86 166.29 -15.46
N ALA A 317 19.57 166.45 -16.58
CA ALA A 317 19.77 167.74 -17.26
C ALA A 317 18.95 167.95 -18.57
N ASP A 318 18.03 167.06 -18.93
CA ASP A 318 17.28 167.13 -20.20
C ASP A 318 16.04 168.06 -20.11
N PRO A 319 15.97 169.15 -20.92
CA PRO A 319 14.83 170.08 -20.95
C PRO A 319 13.48 169.47 -21.32
N PHE A 320 13.42 168.28 -21.92
CA PHE A 320 12.15 167.62 -22.29
C PHE A 320 11.26 167.28 -21.08
N TYR A 321 11.84 167.19 -19.88
CA TYR A 321 11.12 166.82 -18.64
C TYR A 321 10.73 168.03 -17.77
N LYS A 322 10.78 169.27 -18.29
CA LYS A 322 10.33 170.47 -17.55
C LYS A 322 8.84 170.72 -17.78
N VAL A 323 8.04 170.66 -16.72
CA VAL A 323 6.60 170.96 -16.72
C VAL A 323 6.41 172.49 -16.68
N GLU A 324 5.76 173.08 -17.69
CA GLU A 324 5.41 174.51 -17.73
C GLU A 324 4.10 174.78 -16.94
N ASP A 325 4.13 175.75 -16.03
CA ASP A 325 2.99 176.24 -15.22
C ASP A 325 2.15 177.22 -16.05
N ARG A 326 0.82 177.00 -16.18
CA ARG A 326 -0.07 177.81 -17.04
C ARG A 326 -0.63 179.06 -16.36
N GLY A 327 -0.15 179.39 -15.16
CA GLY A 327 -0.43 180.65 -14.49
C GLY A 327 -1.80 180.72 -13.82
N SER A 328 -2.45 179.58 -13.57
CA SER A 328 -3.67 179.52 -12.76
C SER A 328 -3.35 179.94 -11.32
N GLN A 329 -4.14 180.84 -10.75
CA GLN A 329 -3.90 181.35 -9.40
C GLN A 329 -5.13 181.16 -8.52
N MET A 330 -4.88 180.74 -7.28
CA MET A 330 -5.90 180.65 -6.25
C MET A 330 -5.65 181.74 -5.21
N LYS A 331 -6.67 182.56 -4.93
CA LYS A 331 -6.63 183.55 -3.87
C LYS A 331 -7.67 183.20 -2.81
N GLU A 332 -7.26 183.24 -1.55
CA GLU A 332 -8.11 182.94 -0.42
C GLU A 332 -8.63 184.23 0.22
N ASN A 333 -9.96 184.42 0.23
CA ASN A 333 -10.62 185.40 1.09
C ASN A 333 -11.18 184.69 2.34
N PRO A 334 -11.49 185.38 3.44
CA PRO A 334 -11.95 184.74 4.68
C PRO A 334 -13.10 183.74 4.47
N ASP A 335 -14.11 184.11 3.68
CA ASP A 335 -15.35 183.34 3.51
C ASP A 335 -15.40 182.48 2.24
N PHE A 336 -14.55 182.76 1.24
CA PHE A 336 -14.53 182.00 -0.01
C PHE A 336 -13.13 181.95 -0.64
N TYR A 337 -12.82 180.86 -1.33
CA TYR A 337 -11.68 180.73 -2.24
C TYR A 337 -12.08 181.23 -3.63
N ILE A 338 -11.20 182.01 -4.25
CA ILE A 338 -11.33 182.49 -5.62
C ILE A 338 -10.27 181.76 -6.46
N LEU A 339 -10.69 180.79 -7.26
CA LEU A 339 -9.81 180.15 -8.24
C LEU A 339 -9.96 180.86 -9.59
N ARG A 340 -8.87 181.49 -10.07
CA ARG A 340 -8.77 182.07 -11.41
C ARG A 340 -7.97 181.12 -12.30
N ALA A 341 -8.67 180.35 -13.11
CA ALA A 341 -8.05 179.48 -14.11
C ALA A 341 -7.97 180.22 -15.45
N PHE A 342 -6.77 180.23 -16.06
CA PHE A 342 -6.57 180.78 -17.40
C PHE A 342 -7.09 179.77 -18.43
N VAL A 343 -8.15 180.14 -19.13
CA VAL A 343 -8.79 179.32 -20.17
C VAL A 343 -9.07 180.22 -21.38
N PRO A 344 -8.14 180.25 -22.36
CA PRO A 344 -8.33 180.98 -23.62
C PRO A 344 -9.66 180.60 -24.29
N GLU A 345 -10.32 181.55 -24.93
CA GLU A 345 -11.66 181.34 -25.52
C GLU A 345 -11.74 180.12 -26.45
N HIS A 346 -10.69 179.86 -27.23
CA HIS A 346 -10.60 178.73 -28.16
C HIS A 346 -10.31 177.36 -27.50
N GLU A 347 -9.84 177.32 -26.24
CA GLU A 347 -9.59 176.08 -25.48
C GLU A 347 -10.69 175.80 -24.44
N LYS A 348 -11.81 176.54 -24.47
CA LYS A 348 -12.84 176.50 -23.42
C LYS A 348 -13.42 175.12 -23.12
N ASP A 349 -13.56 174.27 -24.13
CA ASP A 349 -14.15 172.94 -23.97
C ASP A 349 -13.10 171.89 -23.57
N SER A 350 -11.82 172.22 -23.68
CA SER A 350 -10.67 171.31 -23.45
C SER A 350 -10.12 171.38 -22.02
N VAL A 351 -10.43 172.44 -21.27
CA VAL A 351 -9.99 172.63 -19.88
C VAL A 351 -11.13 172.31 -18.93
N LYS A 352 -10.91 171.33 -18.04
CA LYS A 352 -11.86 170.91 -17.01
C LYS A 352 -11.34 171.29 -15.64
N VAL A 353 -12.12 172.11 -14.93
CA VAL A 353 -11.88 172.42 -13.52
C VAL A 353 -12.80 171.55 -12.67
N THR A 354 -12.22 170.72 -11.81
CA THR A 354 -12.97 169.88 -10.87
C THR A 354 -12.63 170.31 -9.45
N ILE A 355 -13.65 170.73 -8.70
CA ILE A 355 -13.52 171.17 -7.31
C ILE A 355 -14.04 170.05 -6.42
N GLN A 356 -13.18 169.55 -5.54
CA GLN A 356 -13.51 168.59 -4.48
C GLN A 356 -13.37 169.29 -3.12
N ASN A 357 -13.80 168.63 -2.05
CA ASN A 357 -13.83 169.22 -0.71
C ASN A 357 -12.47 169.79 -0.27
N ASP A 358 -11.36 169.13 -0.63
CA ASP A 358 -10.02 169.49 -0.14
C ASP A 358 -9.07 169.98 -1.24
N ARG A 359 -9.46 169.93 -2.53
CA ARG A 359 -8.61 170.43 -3.62
C ARG A 359 -9.41 170.82 -4.86
N ALA A 360 -8.91 171.79 -5.60
CA ALA A 360 -9.28 172.04 -6.99
C ALA A 360 -8.22 171.47 -7.93
N THR A 361 -8.67 170.72 -8.94
CA THR A 361 -7.81 170.24 -10.02
C THR A 361 -8.21 170.93 -11.33
N VAL A 362 -7.26 171.65 -11.93
CA VAL A 362 -7.39 172.19 -13.29
C VAL A 362 -6.61 171.26 -14.20
N SER A 363 -7.30 170.56 -15.08
CA SER A 363 -6.66 169.70 -16.08
C SER A 363 -7.11 170.06 -17.47
N GLY A 364 -6.19 169.96 -18.42
CA GLY A 364 -6.46 170.25 -19.81
C GLY A 364 -5.53 169.48 -20.73
N GLN A 365 -5.96 169.33 -21.97
CA GLN A 365 -5.15 168.74 -23.02
C GLN A 365 -5.06 169.74 -24.17
N ARG A 366 -3.84 170.03 -24.62
CA ARG A 366 -3.62 170.77 -25.85
C ARG A 366 -2.89 169.89 -26.86
N SER A 367 -3.32 169.99 -28.11
CA SER A 367 -2.63 169.37 -29.23
C SER A 367 -2.35 170.43 -30.27
N PHE A 368 -1.06 170.62 -30.57
CA PHE A 368 -0.64 171.45 -31.69
C PHE A 368 -0.06 170.52 -32.77
N LYS A 369 -0.63 170.58 -33.97
CA LYS A 369 -0.15 169.82 -35.12
C LYS A 369 0.33 170.82 -36.14
N ASP A 370 1.61 170.73 -36.47
CA ASP A 370 2.21 171.51 -37.56
C ASP A 370 2.74 170.55 -38.62
N LYS A 371 2.44 170.85 -39.89
CA LYS A 371 2.80 169.99 -41.02
C LYS A 371 3.46 170.87 -42.08
N ILE A 372 4.73 170.57 -42.35
CA ILE A 372 5.51 171.20 -43.41
C ILE A 372 5.91 170.08 -44.40
N GLU A 373 5.56 170.26 -45.68
CA GLU A 373 5.90 169.33 -46.77
C GLU A 373 6.85 170.01 -47.75
N GLU A 374 8.04 169.44 -47.91
CA GLU A 374 9.04 169.84 -48.91
C GLU A 374 9.63 168.60 -49.61
N ASP A 375 9.97 168.75 -50.90
CA ASP A 375 10.07 167.78 -52.03
C ASP A 375 10.84 166.45 -51.89
N ASN A 376 11.16 165.96 -50.69
CA ASN A 376 11.38 164.53 -50.47
C ASN A 376 11.20 164.04 -49.02
N LYS A 377 10.57 164.83 -48.14
CA LYS A 377 10.27 164.41 -46.76
C LYS A 377 9.14 165.25 -46.16
N SER A 378 8.05 164.59 -45.73
CA SER A 378 7.09 165.22 -44.83
C SER A 378 7.56 165.01 -43.40
N VAL A 379 7.69 166.09 -42.64
CA VAL A 379 7.88 166.01 -41.18
C VAL A 379 6.64 166.60 -40.55
N SER A 380 5.87 165.73 -39.87
CA SER A 380 4.76 166.16 -39.04
C SER A 380 5.20 166.14 -37.58
N SER A 381 4.96 167.25 -36.90
CA SER A 381 5.15 167.36 -35.46
C SER A 381 3.75 167.40 -34.83
N SER A 382 3.43 166.38 -34.04
CA SER A 382 2.26 166.40 -33.18
C SER A 382 2.73 166.47 -31.73
N ASN A 383 2.69 167.67 -31.15
CA ASN A 383 3.01 167.84 -29.75
C ASN A 383 1.71 167.78 -28.93
N PHE A 384 1.55 166.69 -28.19
CA PHE A 384 0.44 166.49 -27.26
C PHE A 384 0.96 166.73 -25.85
N GLN A 385 0.44 167.77 -25.21
CA GLN A 385 0.78 168.08 -23.83
C GLN A 385 -0.50 168.01 -23.00
N THR A 386 -0.48 167.15 -21.99
CA THR A 386 -1.49 167.11 -20.94
C THR A 386 -0.90 167.78 -19.72
N PHE A 387 -1.68 168.64 -19.07
CA PHE A 387 -1.28 169.27 -17.83
C PHE A 387 -2.37 169.05 -16.78
N ARG A 388 -1.93 168.98 -15.54
CA ARG A 388 -2.78 168.80 -14.36
C ARG A 388 -2.17 169.62 -13.24
N GLU A 389 -2.83 170.71 -12.91
CA GLU A 389 -2.48 171.57 -11.77
C GLU A 389 -3.45 171.24 -10.63
N GLU A 390 -2.91 170.91 -9.46
CA GLU A 390 -3.68 170.64 -8.25
C GLU A 390 -3.43 171.73 -7.21
N PHE A 391 -4.51 172.37 -6.77
CA PHE A 391 -4.51 173.36 -5.71
C PHE A 391 -5.24 172.77 -4.50
N ALA A 392 -4.52 172.53 -3.41
CA ALA A 392 -5.14 172.05 -2.16
C ALA A 392 -5.84 173.22 -1.44
N PHE A 393 -7.02 172.98 -0.89
CA PHE A 393 -7.71 173.90 0.01
C PHE A 393 -7.32 173.59 1.45
N ASP A 394 -6.94 174.62 2.20
CA ASP A 394 -6.60 174.46 3.62
C ASP A 394 -7.83 174.17 4.50
N LYS A 395 -9.02 174.58 4.04
CA LYS A 395 -10.30 174.34 4.73
C LYS A 395 -11.27 173.68 3.76
N PRO A 396 -12.07 172.71 4.24
CA PRO A 396 -13.03 172.02 3.40
C PRO A 396 -14.04 173.02 2.82
N VAL A 397 -14.26 172.92 1.52
CA VAL A 397 -15.19 173.80 0.79
C VAL A 397 -16.56 173.16 0.64
N ILE A 398 -17.59 174.00 0.54
CA ILE A 398 -18.96 173.55 0.24
C ILE A 398 -19.18 173.69 -1.27
N THR A 399 -19.24 172.57 -1.98
CA THR A 399 -19.35 172.56 -3.44
C THR A 399 -20.72 173.02 -3.95
N GLU A 400 -21.79 172.80 -3.19
CA GLU A 400 -23.17 173.13 -3.59
C GLU A 400 -23.43 174.65 -3.70
N GLY A 401 -22.62 175.49 -3.06
CA GLY A 401 -22.74 176.95 -3.07
C GLY A 401 -21.78 177.67 -4.03
N MET A 402 -21.02 176.94 -4.86
CA MET A 402 -20.00 177.57 -5.71
C MET A 402 -20.65 178.34 -6.87
N THR A 403 -20.11 179.51 -7.20
CA THR A 403 -20.52 180.27 -8.38
C THR A 403 -19.38 180.35 -9.38
N ARG A 404 -19.71 180.15 -10.66
CA ARG A 404 -18.78 180.26 -11.78
C ARG A 404 -19.14 181.48 -12.61
N GLN A 405 -18.19 182.41 -12.74
CA GLN A 405 -18.30 183.54 -13.64
C GLN A 405 -17.13 183.51 -14.61
N ARG A 406 -17.41 183.74 -15.90
CA ARG A 406 -16.37 183.89 -16.92
C ARG A 406 -16.18 185.37 -17.22
N ASP A 407 -14.92 185.79 -17.21
CA ASP A 407 -14.49 187.14 -17.56
C ASP A 407 -13.37 187.02 -18.62
N GLY A 408 -13.77 187.04 -19.90
CA GLY A 408 -12.88 186.80 -21.04
C GLY A 408 -12.21 185.42 -21.02
N ASP A 409 -10.87 185.42 -21.05
CA ASP A 409 -10.01 184.24 -21.00
C ASP A 409 -9.82 183.69 -19.58
N TRP A 410 -10.44 184.27 -18.56
CA TRP A 410 -10.36 183.77 -17.20
C TRP A 410 -11.71 183.21 -16.75
N VAL A 411 -11.67 182.02 -16.15
CA VAL A 411 -12.82 181.44 -15.47
C VAL A 411 -12.57 181.55 -13.97
N VAL A 412 -13.41 182.34 -13.31
CA VAL A 412 -13.29 182.63 -11.88
C VAL A 412 -14.35 181.84 -11.13
N TYR A 413 -13.90 180.96 -10.25
CA TYR A 413 -14.76 180.19 -9.35
C TYR A 413 -14.70 180.83 -7.97
N HIS A 414 -15.87 181.22 -7.45
CA HIS A 414 -16.02 181.63 -6.05
C HIS A 414 -16.57 180.44 -5.27
N ILE A 415 -15.75 179.93 -4.36
CA ILE A 415 -15.98 178.67 -3.67
C ILE A 415 -16.09 178.96 -2.17
N PRO A 416 -17.29 178.89 -1.57
CA PRO A 416 -17.46 179.22 -0.16
C PRO A 416 -16.76 178.20 0.74
N LYS A 417 -16.14 178.70 1.81
CA LYS A 417 -15.51 177.86 2.82
C LYS A 417 -16.55 177.32 3.78
N GLY A 418 -16.52 176.01 4.04
CA GLY A 418 -17.36 175.42 5.06
C GLY A 418 -16.85 175.76 6.45
N ILE A 419 -17.74 176.20 7.35
CA ILE A 419 -17.40 176.32 8.78
C ILE A 419 -17.33 174.90 9.35
N PRO A 420 -16.20 174.48 9.95
CA PRO A 420 -16.07 173.14 10.50
C PRO A 420 -16.87 173.04 11.82
N THR A 421 -18.12 172.59 11.76
CA THR A 421 -18.86 172.21 12.97
C THR A 421 -18.23 170.95 13.57
N ARG A 422 -17.57 171.12 14.73
CA ARG A 422 -17.06 170.05 15.61
C ARG A 422 -18.19 169.14 16.08
N PHE A 423 -18.47 168.10 15.32
CA PHE A 423 -19.09 166.86 15.81
C PHE A 423 -18.47 165.68 15.06
N GLN A 424 -17.35 165.16 15.55
CA GLN A 424 -16.85 163.85 15.13
C GLN A 424 -16.53 162.99 16.36
N ARG A 425 -17.46 162.06 16.64
CA ARG A 425 -17.26 160.82 17.37
C ARG A 425 -17.33 159.69 16.35
N LYS A 426 -16.31 158.81 16.39
CA LYS A 426 -16.27 157.39 16.00
C LYS A 426 -16.72 156.98 14.59
N ALA A 427 -15.78 156.38 13.86
CA ALA A 427 -15.86 154.97 13.48
C ALA A 427 -14.44 154.40 13.48
#